data_AF-A0A7W0NYG7-F1
#
_entry.id   AF-A0A7W0NYG7-F1
#
_cell.length_a   1.000
_cell.length_b   1.000
_cell.length_c   1.000
_cell.angle_alpha   90.00
_cell.angle_beta   90.00
_cell.angle_gamma   90.00
#
_symmetry.space_group_name_H-M   'P 1'
#
loop_
_entity.id
_entity.type
_entity.pdbx_description
1 polymer ?
#
loop_
_entity_poly.entity_id
_entity_poly.type
_entity_poly.pdbx_seq_one_letter_code
_entity_poly.pdbx_strand_id
1 'polypeptide(L)'
;RAVARDGSVVYEADTGLQDQVAISPETVASLLTDLNRVVTNGTASTAFRDFGASLDRVGGKTGTGQTIANNDNHAWFAGVGPLDAPRWVVVVIIEEGGSGGRVAAPVGRHIMQYLMGELPTPIVEGEEAD
;
A
#
# COMPACT_ATOMS: atom_id res chain seq x y z
N ARG A 1 6.13 -8.46 -20.71
CA ARG A 1 6.45 -9.09 -22.03
C ARG A 1 5.31 -10.01 -22.41
N ALA A 2 4.80 -9.92 -23.64
CA ALA A 2 3.86 -10.88 -24.22
C ALA A 2 4.55 -11.63 -25.36
N VAL A 3 4.29 -12.93 -25.45
CA VAL A 3 4.92 -13.84 -26.42
C VAL A 3 3.82 -14.59 -27.16
N ALA A 4 3.90 -14.62 -28.49
CA ALA A 4 2.98 -15.39 -29.31
C ALA A 4 3.23 -16.90 -29.17
N ARG A 5 2.29 -17.70 -29.67
CA ARG A 5 2.37 -19.17 -29.62
C ARG A 5 3.60 -19.74 -30.32
N ASP A 6 4.13 -19.05 -31.31
CA ASP A 6 5.35 -19.42 -32.05
C ASP A 6 6.65 -19.03 -31.33
N GLY A 7 6.56 -18.44 -30.14
CA GLY A 7 7.70 -17.98 -29.34
C GLY A 7 8.20 -16.59 -29.69
N SER A 8 7.62 -15.91 -30.68
CA SER A 8 7.98 -14.53 -31.00
C SER A 8 7.49 -13.55 -29.94
N VAL A 9 8.29 -12.52 -29.63
CA VAL A 9 7.89 -11.46 -28.70
C VAL A 9 6.99 -10.49 -29.43
N VAL A 10 5.75 -10.34 -28.95
CA VAL A 10 4.76 -9.43 -29.54
C VAL A 10 4.61 -8.13 -28.74
N TYR A 11 5.11 -8.11 -27.50
CA TYR A 11 5.16 -6.91 -26.68
C TYR A 11 6.27 -7.02 -25.62
N GLU A 12 7.03 -5.95 -25.47
CA GLU A 12 7.96 -5.74 -24.37
C GLU A 12 7.52 -4.44 -23.68
N ALA A 13 7.36 -4.47 -22.36
CA ALA A 13 6.99 -3.26 -21.65
C ALA A 13 8.22 -2.36 -21.57
N ASP A 14 8.08 -1.09 -21.93
CA ASP A 14 9.10 -0.10 -21.60
C ASP A 14 9.07 0.13 -20.09
N THR A 15 10.21 -0.10 -19.44
CA THR A 15 10.39 0.07 -17.99
C THR A 15 11.38 1.20 -17.68
N GLY A 16 11.76 1.97 -18.70
CA GLY A 16 12.58 3.16 -18.53
C GLY A 16 11.89 4.21 -17.68
N LEU A 17 12.71 5.01 -16.98
CA LEU A 17 12.26 6.19 -16.24
C LEU A 17 11.54 7.14 -17.20
N GLN A 18 10.24 7.33 -17.00
CA GLN A 18 9.43 8.22 -17.83
C GLN A 18 9.54 9.68 -17.36
N ASP A 19 9.50 9.88 -16.04
CA ASP A 19 9.60 11.20 -15.43
C ASP A 19 10.14 11.07 -13.99
N GLN A 20 10.75 12.14 -13.49
CA GLN A 20 11.26 12.22 -12.13
C GLN A 20 10.69 13.46 -11.45
N VAL A 21 9.94 13.24 -10.37
CA VAL A 21 9.41 14.33 -9.55
C VAL A 21 10.58 15.11 -8.95
N ALA A 22 10.59 16.42 -9.12
CA ALA A 22 11.58 17.32 -8.53
C ALA A 22 11.33 17.47 -7.02
N ILE A 23 11.81 16.51 -6.24
CA ILE A 23 11.72 16.46 -4.78
C ILE A 23 13.09 16.12 -4.19
N SER A 24 13.45 16.75 -3.07
CA SER A 24 14.74 16.50 -2.44
C SER A 24 14.77 15.11 -1.77
N PRO A 25 15.93 14.42 -1.74
CA PRO A 25 16.08 13.15 -1.04
C PRO A 25 15.69 13.25 0.45
N GLU A 26 15.98 14.37 1.11
CA GLU A 26 15.63 14.61 2.52
C GLU A 26 14.11 14.68 2.70
N THR A 27 13.40 15.31 1.76
CA THR A 27 11.94 15.38 1.77
C THR A 27 11.35 13.99 1.59
N VAL A 28 11.90 13.18 0.68
CA VAL A 28 11.47 11.79 0.48
C VAL A 28 11.69 10.97 1.77
N ALA A 29 12.85 11.09 2.41
CA ALA A 29 13.15 10.39 3.66
C ALA A 29 12.18 10.78 4.79
N SER A 30 11.85 12.07 4.90
CA SER A 30 10.84 12.56 5.86
C SER A 30 9.47 11.96 5.57
N LEU A 31 9.03 11.96 4.31
CA LEU A 31 7.74 11.39 3.91
C LEU A 31 7.66 9.88 4.20
N LEU A 32 8.72 9.12 3.92
CA LEU A 32 8.76 7.69 4.22
C LEU A 32 8.66 7.43 5.72
N THR A 33 9.30 8.26 6.54
CA THR A 33 9.18 8.21 8.02
C THR A 33 7.74 8.49 8.46
N ASP A 34 7.10 9.51 7.88
CA ASP A 34 5.72 9.86 8.22
C ASP A 34 4.71 8.80 7.74
N LEU A 35 4.96 8.15 6.59
CA LEU A 35 4.16 7.02 6.13
C LEU A 35 4.30 5.80 7.05
N ASN A 36 5.47 5.57 7.65
CA ASN A 36 5.60 4.54 8.69
C ASN A 36 4.72 4.87 9.91
N ARG A 37 4.71 6.14 10.35
CA ARG A 37 3.90 6.56 11.50
C ARG A 37 2.41 6.30 11.32
N VAL A 38 1.90 6.34 10.10
CA VAL A 38 0.49 6.01 9.81
C VAL A 38 0.17 4.55 10.12
N VAL A 39 1.09 3.63 9.83
CA VAL A 39 0.90 2.19 10.05
C VAL A 39 1.35 1.72 11.43
N THR A 40 2.15 2.50 12.16
CA THR A 40 2.56 2.18 13.53
C THR A 40 1.65 2.83 14.57
N ASN A 41 1.32 4.12 14.39
CA ASN A 41 0.63 4.94 15.39
C ASN A 41 -0.56 5.75 14.83
N GLY A 42 -0.90 5.61 13.55
CA GLY A 42 -1.93 6.41 12.90
C GLY A 42 -3.14 5.62 12.42
N THR A 43 -3.77 6.10 11.36
CA THR A 43 -5.06 5.60 10.85
C THR A 43 -5.03 4.17 10.32
N ALA A 44 -3.86 3.58 10.08
CA ALA A 44 -3.71 2.17 9.69
C ALA A 44 -3.14 1.31 10.83
N SER A 45 -2.85 1.88 11.99
CA SER A 45 -2.15 1.20 13.09
C SER A 45 -2.87 -0.07 13.53
N THR A 46 -4.18 -0.01 13.75
CA THR A 46 -4.95 -1.19 14.17
C THR A 46 -4.86 -2.33 13.16
N ALA A 47 -4.96 -2.04 11.86
CA ALA A 47 -4.81 -3.05 10.83
C ALA A 47 -3.40 -3.67 10.86
N PHE A 48 -2.35 -2.88 11.11
CA PHE A 48 -0.95 -3.30 11.02
C PHE A 48 -0.34 -3.84 12.33
N ARG A 49 -1.10 -3.91 13.45
CA ARG A 49 -0.59 -4.40 14.75
C ARG A 49 0.12 -5.75 14.67
N ASP A 50 -0.41 -6.67 13.86
CA ASP A 50 0.13 -8.03 13.70
C ASP A 50 1.00 -8.18 12.44
N PHE A 51 1.67 -7.11 11.98
CA PHE A 51 2.47 -7.16 10.75
C PHE A 51 3.65 -8.14 10.85
N GLY A 52 4.35 -8.15 11.98
CA GLY A 52 5.56 -8.96 12.19
C GLY A 52 6.82 -8.11 12.41
N ALA A 53 7.98 -8.75 12.32
CA ALA A 53 9.28 -8.13 12.65
C ALA A 53 9.66 -6.98 11.70
N SER A 54 9.07 -6.95 10.51
CA SER A 54 9.33 -5.95 9.48
C SER A 54 8.42 -4.72 9.54
N LEU A 55 7.61 -4.54 10.59
CA LEU A 55 6.66 -3.41 10.70
C LEU A 55 7.36 -2.04 10.54
N ASP A 56 8.54 -1.86 11.13
CA ASP A 56 9.31 -0.60 11.04
C ASP A 56 9.86 -0.31 9.64
N ARG A 57 9.75 -1.27 8.72
CA ARG A 57 10.28 -1.19 7.35
C ARG A 57 9.19 -0.96 6.32
N VAL A 58 7.94 -0.78 6.73
CA VAL A 58 6.83 -0.51 5.82
C VAL A 58 6.13 0.79 6.20
N GLY A 59 5.55 1.45 5.21
CA GLY A 59 4.75 2.65 5.41
C GLY A 59 3.52 2.62 4.53
N GLY A 60 2.54 3.46 4.84
CA GLY A 60 1.37 3.59 3.99
C GLY A 60 0.49 4.77 4.37
N LYS A 61 -0.55 4.97 3.58
CA LYS A 61 -1.55 6.01 3.80
C LYS A 61 -2.94 5.47 3.51
N THR A 62 -3.87 5.75 4.41
CA THR A 62 -5.29 5.50 4.19
C THR A 62 -5.94 6.67 3.46
N GLY A 63 -6.96 6.38 2.66
CA GLY A 63 -7.84 7.37 2.05
C GLY A 63 -9.30 6.95 2.19
N THR A 64 -10.18 7.95 2.23
CA THR A 64 -11.63 7.79 2.23
C THR A 64 -12.15 8.68 1.12
N GLY A 65 -12.45 8.11 -0.05
CA GLY A 65 -12.92 8.86 -1.21
C GLY A 65 -14.44 8.95 -1.20
N GLN A 66 -15.02 10.15 -1.13
CA GLN A 66 -16.47 10.32 -1.18
C GLN A 66 -17.04 9.89 -2.54
N THR A 67 -18.15 9.15 -2.52
CA THR A 67 -18.92 8.78 -3.70
C THR A 67 -20.04 9.79 -3.98
N ILE A 68 -20.82 9.56 -5.03
CA ILE A 68 -22.12 10.23 -5.22
C ILE A 68 -23.01 10.02 -4.00
N ALA A 69 -23.92 10.98 -3.77
CA ALA A 69 -24.83 10.96 -2.62
C ALA A 69 -25.58 9.62 -2.51
N ASN A 70 -25.60 9.05 -1.29
CA ASN A 70 -26.22 7.78 -0.87
C ASN A 70 -25.40 6.49 -1.01
N ASN A 71 -24.14 6.54 -1.46
CA ASN A 71 -23.24 5.37 -1.41
C ASN A 71 -22.20 5.53 -0.29
N ASP A 72 -21.66 4.41 0.19
CA ASP A 72 -20.53 4.41 1.12
C ASP A 72 -19.27 4.90 0.41
N ASN A 73 -18.36 5.55 1.15
CA ASN A 73 -17.09 6.02 0.60
C ASN A 73 -16.26 4.85 0.03
N HIS A 74 -15.42 5.08 -0.96
CA HIS A 74 -14.41 4.11 -1.36
C HIS A 74 -13.32 4.02 -0.30
N ALA A 75 -12.95 2.81 0.11
CA ALA A 75 -11.85 2.56 1.02
C ALA A 75 -10.53 2.45 0.24
N TRP A 76 -9.55 3.30 0.57
CA TRP A 76 -8.25 3.33 -0.09
C TRP A 76 -7.12 3.04 0.89
N PHE A 77 -6.14 2.29 0.41
CA PHE A 77 -4.84 2.17 1.06
C PHE A 77 -3.73 2.16 0.00
N ALA A 78 -2.68 2.94 0.22
CA ALA A 78 -1.44 2.88 -0.55
C ALA A 78 -0.27 2.64 0.40
N GLY A 79 0.49 1.57 0.18
CA GLY A 79 1.64 1.17 1.00
C GLY A 79 2.92 1.06 0.18
N VAL A 80 4.05 1.23 0.86
CA VAL A 80 5.40 1.14 0.28
C VAL A 80 6.34 0.37 1.21
N GLY A 81 7.24 -0.41 0.62
CA GLY A 81 8.30 -1.10 1.37
C GLY A 81 9.38 -1.69 0.47
N PRO A 82 10.54 -2.09 1.04
CA PRO A 82 11.05 -1.65 2.34
C PRO A 82 11.36 -0.14 2.32
N LEU A 83 11.22 0.59 3.43
CA LEU A 83 11.41 2.05 3.44
C LEU A 83 12.87 2.50 3.22
N ASP A 84 13.85 1.66 3.56
CA ASP A 84 15.28 1.93 3.37
C ASP A 84 15.73 1.82 1.91
N ALA A 85 15.05 0.96 1.14
CA ALA A 85 15.27 0.78 -0.30
C ALA A 85 13.94 0.41 -0.98
N PRO A 86 13.04 1.39 -1.21
CA PRO A 86 11.69 1.13 -1.73
C PRO A 86 11.71 0.30 -3.00
N ARG A 87 10.99 -0.83 -2.95
CA ARG A 87 10.94 -1.80 -4.05
C ARG A 87 9.53 -2.11 -4.52
N TRP A 88 8.57 -2.01 -3.61
CA TRP A 88 7.17 -2.33 -3.88
C TRP A 88 6.27 -1.18 -3.45
N VAL A 89 5.25 -0.95 -4.27
CA VAL A 89 4.08 -0.14 -3.93
C VAL A 89 2.85 -1.04 -4.05
N VAL A 90 2.00 -1.02 -3.02
CA VAL A 90 0.74 -1.78 -2.99
C VAL A 90 -0.39 -0.76 -2.87
N VAL A 91 -1.31 -0.76 -3.83
CA VAL A 91 -2.50 0.09 -3.78
C VAL A 91 -3.73 -0.82 -3.75
N VAL A 92 -4.59 -0.59 -2.76
CA VAL A 92 -5.85 -1.31 -2.59
C VAL A 92 -7.00 -0.30 -2.61
N ILE A 93 -8.01 -0.63 -3.39
CA ILE A 93 -9.29 0.09 -3.47
C ILE A 93 -10.38 -0.93 -3.24
N ILE A 94 -11.26 -0.66 -2.28
CA ILE A 94 -12.51 -1.38 -2.13
C ILE A 94 -13.63 -0.37 -2.37
N GLU A 95 -14.33 -0.55 -3.49
CA GLU A 95 -15.43 0.34 -3.86
C GLU A 95 -16.55 0.22 -2.83
N GLU A 96 -17.13 1.35 -2.41
CA GLU A 96 -18.16 1.42 -1.36
C GLU A 96 -17.75 0.69 -0.05
N GLY A 97 -16.44 0.55 0.19
CA GLY A 97 -15.89 -0.15 1.36
C GLY A 97 -15.81 0.71 2.63
N GLY A 98 -16.26 1.96 2.58
CA GLY A 98 -16.19 2.93 3.66
C GLY A 98 -14.77 3.37 3.98
N SER A 99 -14.16 2.76 4.99
CA SER A 99 -12.92 3.26 5.61
C SER A 99 -11.67 2.57 5.08
N GLY A 100 -10.70 3.38 4.65
CA GLY A 100 -9.39 2.90 4.22
C GLY A 100 -8.61 2.16 5.31
N GLY A 101 -8.71 2.59 6.57
CA GLY A 101 -8.00 1.97 7.70
C GLY A 101 -8.63 0.65 8.14
N ARG A 102 -9.97 0.60 8.17
CA ARG A 102 -10.70 -0.60 8.58
C ARG A 102 -10.78 -1.67 7.48
N VAL A 103 -10.91 -1.28 6.21
CA VAL A 103 -11.25 -2.22 5.13
C VAL A 103 -10.10 -2.42 4.14
N ALA A 104 -9.51 -1.35 3.60
CA ALA A 104 -8.45 -1.48 2.59
C ALA A 104 -7.07 -1.83 3.20
N ALA A 105 -6.75 -1.28 4.38
CA ALA A 105 -5.45 -1.47 5.02
C ALA A 105 -5.18 -2.92 5.45
N PRO A 106 -6.14 -3.73 5.95
CA PRO A 106 -5.90 -5.15 6.23
C PRO A 106 -5.54 -5.97 4.97
N VAL A 107 -6.13 -5.64 3.82
CA VAL A 107 -5.77 -6.25 2.53
C VAL A 107 -4.35 -5.82 2.13
N GLY A 108 -4.04 -4.53 2.25
CA GLY A 108 -2.71 -3.99 2.00
C GLY A 108 -1.64 -4.66 2.87
N ARG A 109 -1.90 -4.79 4.17
CA ARG A 109 -1.06 -5.52 5.13
C ARG A 109 -0.76 -6.94 4.64
N HIS A 110 -1.79 -7.71 4.32
CA HIS A 110 -1.64 -9.12 3.91
C HIS A 110 -0.68 -9.27 2.73
N ILE A 111 -0.81 -8.41 1.71
CA ILE A 111 0.07 -8.40 0.54
C ILE A 111 1.49 -7.98 0.94
N MET A 112 1.62 -6.91 1.71
CA MET A 112 2.92 -6.40 2.15
C MET A 112 3.67 -7.40 3.03
N GLN A 113 2.99 -8.14 3.91
CA GLN A 113 3.60 -9.22 4.70
C GLN A 113 4.26 -10.26 3.79
N TYR A 114 3.54 -10.74 2.77
CA TYR A 114 4.09 -11.68 1.80
C TYR A 114 5.32 -11.11 1.08
N LEU A 115 5.27 -9.84 0.64
CA LEU A 115 6.38 -9.19 -0.04
C LEU A 115 7.61 -8.99 0.86
N MET A 116 7.39 -8.72 2.15
CA MET A 116 8.45 -8.55 3.16
C MET A 116 8.99 -9.88 3.70
N GLY A 117 8.42 -11.03 3.31
CA GLY A 117 8.82 -12.35 3.78
C GLY A 117 8.27 -12.74 5.16
N GLU A 118 7.24 -12.04 5.62
CA GLU A 118 6.46 -12.37 6.81
C GLU A 118 5.39 -13.42 6.48
N LEU A 119 4.86 -14.12 7.48
CA LEU A 119 3.69 -14.99 7.31
C LEU A 119 2.43 -14.12 7.16
N PRO A 120 1.70 -14.14 6.03
CA PRO A 120 0.50 -13.33 5.86
C PRO A 120 -0.59 -13.74 6.86
N THR A 121 -1.10 -12.77 7.62
CA THR A 121 -2.20 -13.01 8.55
C THR A 121 -3.55 -12.92 7.83
N PRO A 122 -4.61 -13.59 8.32
CA PRO A 122 -5.93 -13.53 7.70
C PRO A 122 -6.42 -12.09 7.51
N ILE A 123 -7.09 -11.84 6.38
CA ILE A 123 -7.73 -10.55 6.12
C ILE A 123 -9.02 -10.52 6.95
N VAL A 124 -9.03 -9.65 7.96
CA VAL A 124 -10.18 -9.37 8.82
C VAL A 124 -10.37 -7.86 8.82
N GLU A 125 -11.60 -7.38 8.87
CA GLU A 125 -11.85 -5.95 9.06
C GLU A 125 -11.13 -5.46 10.32
N GLY A 126 -10.42 -4.35 10.19
CA GLY A 126 -9.79 -3.68 11.31
C GLY A 126 -10.81 -2.94 12.19
N GLU A 127 -10.31 -2.33 13.25
CA GLU A 127 -11.08 -1.29 13.95
C GLU A 127 -10.63 0.07 13.41
N GLU A 128 -11.49 1.09 13.53
CA GLU A 128 -11.01 2.46 13.34
C GLU A 128 -9.90 2.76 14.36
N ALA A 129 -8.89 3.51 13.94
CA ALA A 129 -7.92 4.05 14.88
C ALA A 129 -8.55 5.25 15.61
N ASP A 130 -8.36 5.31 16.93
CA ASP A 130 -8.76 6.46 17.76
C ASP A 130 -7.93 7.73 17.46
#